data_AF-C3MX27-F1
#
_entry.id   AF-C3MX27-F1
#
_cell.length_a   1.000
_cell.length_b   1.000
_cell.length_c   1.000
_cell.angle_alpha   90.00
_cell.angle_beta   90.00
_cell.angle_gamma   90.00
#
_symmetry.space_group_name_H-M   'P 1'
#
loop_
_entity.id
_entity.type
_entity.pdbx_description
1 polymer ?
#
loop_
_entity_poly.entity_id
_entity_poly.type
_entity_poly.pdbx_seq_one_letter_code
_entity_poly.pdbx_strand_id
1 'polypeptide(L)'
;MVEHNSRILGYNIATSVGYSFILTIIMAIVSLIVKAFYPPSPFDISPIEAMIHSPAEGIVQILILVILVAFVFPTRTTLEKSSLIQVRKIALITASSYLVFSLLPYAFQVSYPQTYLGLTIAYNLLNGVFAGFISTIV
;
A
#
# COMPACT_ATOMS: atom_id res chain seq x y z
N MET A 1 -7.80 28.67 10.76
CA MET A 1 -6.76 27.81 11.36
C MET A 1 -7.37 26.43 11.54
N VAL A 2 -6.90 25.42 10.80
CA VAL A 2 -7.36 24.04 11.01
C VAL A 2 -6.70 23.57 12.30
N GLU A 3 -7.47 23.45 13.38
CA GLU A 3 -7.01 22.79 14.61
C GLU A 3 -6.51 21.40 14.24
N HIS A 4 -5.19 21.19 14.23
CA HIS A 4 -4.60 19.89 14.03
C HIS A 4 -4.80 19.09 15.30
N ASN A 5 -5.99 18.50 15.42
CA ASN A 5 -6.34 17.61 16.51
C ASN A 5 -5.43 16.38 16.44
N SER A 6 -4.56 16.22 17.43
CA SER A 6 -3.62 15.10 17.54
C SER A 6 -4.31 13.75 17.44
N ARG A 7 -5.60 13.66 17.82
CA ARG A 7 -6.42 12.45 17.64
C ARG A 7 -6.64 12.12 16.17
N ILE A 8 -6.97 13.10 15.33
CA ILE A 8 -7.22 12.87 13.89
C ILE A 8 -5.94 12.37 13.22
N LEU A 9 -4.80 13.00 13.53
CA LEU A 9 -3.50 12.55 13.04
C LEU A 9 -3.20 11.10 13.46
N GLY A 10 -3.42 10.78 14.74
CA GLY A 10 -3.24 9.42 15.26
C GLY A 10 -4.11 8.39 14.55
N TYR A 11 -5.39 8.69 14.32
CA TYR A 11 -6.29 7.82 13.56
C TYR A 11 -5.83 7.64 12.11
N ASN A 12 -5.49 8.72 11.42
CA ASN A 12 -5.05 8.66 10.03
C ASN A 12 -3.77 7.83 9.87
N ILE A 13 -2.80 7.97 10.80
CA ILE A 13 -1.59 7.15 10.83
C ILE A 13 -1.95 5.67 11.06
N ALA A 14 -2.73 5.37 12.11
CA ALA A 14 -3.10 3.98 12.41
C ALA A 14 -3.84 3.30 11.25
N THR A 15 -4.80 4.00 10.63
CA THR A 15 -5.54 3.51 9.47
C THR A 15 -4.64 3.33 8.26
N SER A 16 -3.73 4.26 7.98
CA SER A 16 -2.81 4.18 6.83
C SER A 16 -1.78 3.06 7.00
N VAL A 17 -1.26 2.85 8.22
CA VAL A 17 -0.40 1.71 8.55
C VAL A 17 -1.15 0.41 8.32
N GLY A 18 -2.35 0.26 8.88
CA GLY A 18 -3.18 -0.93 8.67
C GLY A 18 -3.47 -1.18 7.20
N TYR A 19 -3.78 -0.13 6.44
CA TYR A 19 -4.04 -0.25 5.01
C TYR A 19 -2.79 -0.67 4.22
N SER A 20 -1.61 -0.14 4.56
CA SER A 20 -0.34 -0.55 3.93
C SER A 20 -0.08 -2.05 4.13
N PHE A 21 -0.28 -2.58 5.35
CA PHE A 21 -0.13 -4.02 5.62
C PHE A 21 -1.12 -4.85 4.81
N ILE A 22 -2.38 -4.40 4.68
CA ILE A 22 -3.38 -5.07 3.84
C ILE A 22 -2.93 -5.09 2.37
N LEU A 23 -2.43 -3.98 1.83
CA LEU A 23 -1.88 -3.93 0.47
C LEU A 23 -0.76 -4.97 0.31
N THR A 24 0.16 -5.05 1.27
CA THR A 24 1.25 -6.04 1.26
C THR A 24 0.76 -7.47 1.23
N ILE A 25 -0.22 -7.80 2.07
CA ILE A 25 -0.81 -9.14 2.11
C ILE A 25 -1.45 -9.48 0.76
N ILE A 26 -2.19 -8.53 0.17
CA ILE A 26 -2.82 -8.72 -1.14
C ILE A 26 -1.76 -8.94 -2.22
N MET A 27 -0.70 -8.11 -2.27
CA MET A 27 0.38 -8.29 -3.26
C MET A 27 1.10 -9.64 -3.09
N ALA A 28 1.35 -10.06 -1.86
CA ALA A 28 1.91 -11.38 -1.58
C ALA A 28 0.99 -12.52 -2.08
N ILE A 29 -0.32 -12.43 -1.85
CA ILE A 29 -1.29 -13.42 -2.35
C ILE A 29 -1.28 -13.44 -3.88
N VAL A 30 -1.28 -12.28 -4.53
CA VAL A 30 -1.25 -12.17 -5.99
C VAL A 30 0.02 -12.79 -6.55
N SER A 31 1.17 -12.49 -5.96
CA SER A 31 2.45 -13.08 -6.34
C SER A 31 2.46 -14.60 -6.20
N LEU A 32 1.93 -15.12 -5.09
CA LEU A 32 1.80 -16.57 -4.88
C LEU A 32 0.88 -17.22 -5.93
N ILE A 33 -0.23 -16.58 -6.28
CA ILE A 33 -1.14 -17.05 -7.33
C ILE A 33 -0.40 -17.09 -8.67
N VAL A 34 0.24 -15.99 -9.08
CA VAL A 34 0.97 -15.93 -10.36
C VAL A 34 2.05 -17.00 -10.39
N LYS A 35 2.81 -17.17 -9.31
CA LYS A 35 3.84 -18.21 -9.19
C LYS A 35 3.30 -19.63 -9.29
N ALA A 36 2.10 -19.88 -8.77
CA ALA A 36 1.45 -21.19 -8.86
C ALA A 36 0.98 -21.51 -10.30
N PHE A 37 0.52 -20.51 -11.05
CA PHE A 37 0.02 -20.70 -12.42
C PHE A 37 1.11 -20.54 -13.50
N TYR A 38 2.19 -19.80 -13.23
CA TYR A 38 3.25 -19.47 -14.18
C TYR A 38 4.67 -19.59 -13.57
N PRO A 39 5.11 -20.80 -13.15
CA PRO A 39 6.51 -21.02 -12.80
C PRO A 39 7.40 -20.86 -14.04
N PRO A 40 8.61 -20.24 -13.95
CA PRO A 40 9.34 -19.80 -12.76
C PRO A 40 9.23 -18.28 -12.53
N SER A 41 8.11 -17.77 -12.01
CA SER A 41 8.06 -16.38 -11.55
C SER A 41 8.73 -16.22 -10.16
N PRO A 42 9.49 -15.12 -9.93
CA PRO A 42 9.94 -14.75 -8.60
C PRO A 42 8.75 -14.41 -7.69
N PHE A 43 9.01 -14.35 -6.38
CA PHE A 43 8.01 -13.88 -5.43
C PHE A 43 8.27 -12.40 -5.17
N ASP A 44 7.35 -11.55 -5.62
CA ASP A 44 7.47 -10.11 -5.51
C ASP A 44 6.24 -9.44 -4.89
N ILE A 45 6.44 -8.69 -3.81
CA ILE A 45 5.39 -7.90 -3.14
C ILE A 45 5.35 -6.45 -3.63
N SER A 46 6.37 -6.00 -4.36
CA SER A 46 6.38 -4.66 -4.95
C SER A 46 5.92 -4.70 -6.40
N PRO A 47 4.86 -3.96 -6.76
CA PRO A 47 4.39 -3.91 -8.14
C PRO A 47 5.44 -3.38 -9.12
N ILE A 48 6.27 -2.42 -8.69
CA ILE A 48 7.33 -1.86 -9.53
C ILE A 48 8.43 -2.90 -9.76
N GLU A 49 8.87 -3.59 -8.70
CA GLU A 49 9.88 -4.65 -8.83
C GLU A 49 9.39 -5.79 -9.72
N ALA A 50 8.14 -6.21 -9.51
CA ALA A 50 7.49 -7.22 -10.32
C ALA A 50 7.45 -6.82 -11.80
N MET A 51 7.28 -5.53 -12.16
CA MET A 51 7.35 -5.11 -13.56
C MET A 51 8.71 -5.35 -14.22
N ILE A 52 9.80 -5.35 -13.45
CA ILE A 52 11.17 -5.55 -13.96
C ILE A 52 11.43 -7.04 -14.19
N HIS A 53 11.04 -7.89 -13.24
CA HIS A 53 11.34 -9.33 -13.29
C HIS A 53 10.26 -10.18 -13.95
N SER A 54 8.99 -9.81 -13.78
CA SER A 54 7.80 -10.53 -14.27
C SER A 54 6.73 -9.52 -14.71
N PRO A 55 6.85 -8.92 -15.91
CA PRO A 55 5.98 -7.81 -16.34
C PRO A 55 4.48 -8.10 -16.21
N ALA A 56 4.05 -9.35 -16.45
CA ALA A 56 2.67 -9.78 -16.28
C ALA A 56 2.21 -9.69 -14.81
N GLU A 57 3.03 -10.12 -13.86
CA GLU A 57 2.75 -10.00 -12.43
C GLU A 57 2.64 -8.54 -12.00
N GLY A 58 3.59 -7.70 -12.41
CA GLY A 58 3.57 -6.27 -12.11
C GLY A 58 2.31 -5.58 -12.63
N ILE A 59 1.88 -5.89 -13.86
CA ILE A 59 0.62 -5.37 -14.43
C ILE A 59 -0.58 -5.81 -13.58
N VAL A 60 -0.67 -7.09 -13.21
CA VAL A 60 -1.77 -7.61 -12.38
C VAL A 60 -1.79 -6.92 -11.02
N GLN A 61 -0.64 -6.78 -10.37
CA GLN A 61 -0.52 -6.10 -9.08
C GLN A 61 -0.94 -4.61 -9.17
N ILE A 62 -0.54 -3.89 -10.22
CA ILE A 62 -0.97 -2.51 -10.46
C ILE A 62 -2.47 -2.42 -10.68
N LEU A 63 -3.05 -3.32 -11.50
CA LEU A 63 -4.50 -3.33 -11.73
C LEU A 63 -5.27 -3.59 -10.44
N ILE A 64 -4.80 -4.51 -9.60
CA ILE A 64 -5.39 -4.79 -8.29
C ILE A 64 -5.29 -3.56 -7.39
N LEU A 65 -4.14 -2.89 -7.34
CA LEU A 65 -3.98 -1.66 -6.58
C LEU A 65 -4.98 -0.57 -7.03
N VAL A 66 -5.12 -0.36 -8.34
CA VAL A 66 -6.08 0.60 -8.92
C VAL A 66 -7.52 0.22 -8.55
N ILE A 67 -7.87 -1.06 -8.64
CA ILE A 67 -9.20 -1.56 -8.27
C ILE A 67 -9.48 -1.29 -6.78
N LEU A 68 -8.54 -1.63 -5.89
CA LEU A 68 -8.68 -1.40 -4.44
C LEU A 68 -8.90 0.08 -4.14
N VAL A 69 -8.18 0.98 -4.81
CA VAL A 69 -8.37 2.42 -4.68
C VAL A 69 -9.73 2.85 -5.23
N ALA A 70 -10.12 2.37 -6.41
CA ALA A 70 -11.40 2.70 -7.06
C ALA A 70 -12.62 2.31 -6.20
N PHE A 71 -12.52 1.20 -5.45
CA PHE A 71 -13.57 0.75 -4.53
C PHE A 71 -13.86 1.72 -3.37
N VAL A 72 -12.95 2.67 -3.09
CA VAL A 72 -13.14 3.69 -2.03
C VAL A 72 -13.94 4.90 -2.54
N PHE A 73 -14.17 5.03 -3.85
CA PHE A 73 -14.85 6.19 -4.43
C PHE A 73 -16.39 6.20 -4.47
N PRO A 74 -17.13 5.08 -4.59
CA PRO A 74 -18.58 5.16 -4.80
C PRO A 74 -19.31 5.65 -3.54
N THR A 75 -19.94 6.82 -3.60
CA THR A 75 -20.84 7.34 -2.56
C THR A 75 -22.14 7.79 -3.16
N ARG A 76 -23.25 7.12 -2.80
CA ARG A 76 -24.60 7.43 -3.30
C ARG A 76 -25.35 8.46 -2.44
N THR A 77 -24.82 8.88 -1.30
CA THR A 77 -25.55 9.70 -0.32
C THR A 77 -24.80 11.00 0.06
N THR A 78 -25.54 12.08 0.26
CA THR A 78 -25.03 13.43 0.57
C THR A 78 -24.57 13.60 2.02
N LEU A 79 -25.03 12.74 2.94
CA LEU A 79 -24.79 12.83 4.39
C LEU A 79 -23.41 12.32 4.83
N GLU A 80 -22.72 11.51 4.04
CA GLU A 80 -21.42 10.91 4.40
C GLU A 80 -20.21 11.62 3.76
N LYS A 81 -20.43 12.76 3.11
CA LYS A 81 -19.41 13.36 2.23
C LYS A 81 -18.12 13.78 2.94
N SER A 82 -18.15 14.30 4.19
CA SER A 82 -16.92 14.81 4.81
C SER A 82 -16.01 13.72 5.38
N SER A 83 -16.58 12.69 6.03
CA SER A 83 -15.81 11.56 6.56
C SER A 83 -15.22 10.70 5.43
N LEU A 84 -15.96 10.54 4.33
CA LEU A 84 -15.50 9.74 3.19
C LEU A 84 -14.43 10.43 2.34
N ILE A 85 -14.33 11.76 2.38
CA ILE A 85 -13.20 12.47 1.77
C ILE A 85 -11.88 12.05 2.43
N GLN A 86 -11.84 11.95 3.75
CA GLN A 86 -10.64 11.55 4.48
C GLN A 86 -10.21 10.13 4.11
N VAL A 87 -11.17 9.20 4.03
CA VAL A 87 -10.91 7.80 3.63
C VAL A 87 -10.34 7.73 2.22
N ARG A 88 -10.87 8.50 1.26
CA ARG A 88 -10.35 8.57 -0.12
C ARG A 88 -8.92 9.12 -0.17
N LYS A 89 -8.63 10.17 0.60
CA LYS A 89 -7.27 10.73 0.69
C LYS A 89 -6.30 9.71 1.23
N ILE A 90 -6.64 9.06 2.35
CA ILE A 90 -5.83 7.97 2.92
C ILE A 90 -5.60 6.87 1.89
N ALA A 91 -6.65 6.44 1.19
CA ALA A 91 -6.54 5.35 0.23
C ALA A 91 -5.62 5.70 -0.94
N LEU A 92 -5.83 6.88 -1.56
CA LEU A 92 -5.00 7.38 -2.65
C LEU A 92 -3.54 7.56 -2.25
N ILE A 93 -3.30 8.25 -1.13
CA ILE A 93 -1.94 8.58 -0.70
C ILE A 93 -1.22 7.29 -0.30
N THR A 94 -1.84 6.44 0.52
CA THR A 94 -1.22 5.17 0.96
C THR A 94 -0.89 4.26 -0.23
N ALA A 95 -1.80 4.13 -1.20
CA ALA A 95 -1.58 3.29 -2.38
C ALA A 95 -0.50 3.87 -3.32
N SER A 96 -0.49 5.18 -3.53
CA SER A 96 0.53 5.82 -4.38
C SER A 96 1.92 5.79 -3.74
N SER A 97 2.04 6.08 -2.45
CA SER A 97 3.33 5.98 -1.75
C SER A 97 3.76 4.53 -1.54
N TYR A 98 2.83 3.57 -1.46
CA TYR A 98 3.13 2.14 -1.42
C TYR A 98 3.99 1.68 -2.60
N LEU A 99 3.72 2.19 -3.81
CA LEU A 99 4.51 1.88 -5.01
C LEU A 99 6.01 2.18 -4.80
N VAL A 100 6.33 3.25 -4.08
CA VAL A 100 7.70 3.66 -3.80
C VAL A 100 8.27 2.91 -2.60
N PHE A 101 7.55 2.91 -1.46
CA PHE A 101 8.06 2.30 -0.22
C PHE A 101 8.20 0.78 -0.30
N SER A 102 7.35 0.10 -1.09
CA SER A 102 7.44 -1.36 -1.28
C SER A 102 8.73 -1.82 -1.93
N LEU A 103 9.51 -0.93 -2.55
CA LEU A 103 10.84 -1.24 -3.11
C LEU A 103 11.92 -1.44 -2.03
N LEU A 104 11.66 -1.02 -0.78
CA LEU A 104 12.66 -1.02 0.28
C LEU A 104 13.27 -2.40 0.61
N PRO A 105 12.53 -3.52 0.60
CA PRO A 105 13.12 -4.86 0.77
C PRO A 105 14.09 -5.25 -0.36
N TYR A 106 13.92 -4.67 -1.55
CA TYR A 106 14.70 -4.98 -2.75
C TYR A 106 15.90 -4.07 -2.95
N ALA A 107 15.90 -2.90 -2.30
CA ALA A 107 17.03 -1.98 -2.30
C ALA A 107 18.30 -2.56 -1.64
N PHE A 108 18.17 -3.67 -0.89
CA PHE A 108 19.27 -4.34 -0.21
C PHE A 108 19.35 -5.81 -0.64
N GLN A 109 20.54 -6.27 -1.01
CA GLN A 109 20.78 -7.70 -1.18
C GLN A 109 20.82 -8.36 0.21
N VAL A 110 19.79 -9.14 0.52
CA VAL A 110 19.63 -9.79 1.83
C VAL A 110 19.68 -11.30 1.71
N SER A 111 20.65 -11.92 2.39
CA SER A 111 20.80 -13.38 2.41
C SER A 111 19.85 -14.07 3.40
N TYR A 112 19.28 -13.31 4.34
CA TYR A 112 18.46 -13.83 5.43
C TYR A 112 16.99 -13.43 5.25
N PRO A 113 16.06 -14.41 5.23
CA PRO A 113 14.62 -14.13 5.14
C PRO A 113 14.09 -13.23 6.26
N GLN A 114 14.69 -13.29 7.46
CA GLN A 114 14.32 -12.46 8.59
C GLN A 114 14.55 -10.97 8.31
N THR A 115 15.66 -10.63 7.62
CA THR A 115 15.95 -9.24 7.23
C THR A 115 14.95 -8.75 6.19
N TYR A 116 14.61 -9.59 5.20
CA TYR A 116 13.58 -9.27 4.21
C TYR A 116 12.22 -8.99 4.85
N LEU A 117 11.81 -9.84 5.81
CA LEU A 117 10.58 -9.62 6.59
C LEU A 117 10.65 -8.35 7.44
N GLY A 118 11.79 -8.08 8.08
CA GLY A 118 12.00 -6.85 8.85
C GLY A 118 11.89 -5.60 8.00
N LEU A 119 12.49 -5.59 6.81
CA LEU A 119 12.38 -4.51 5.82
C LEU A 119 10.94 -4.37 5.31
N THR A 120 10.23 -5.49 5.15
CA THR A 120 8.82 -5.51 4.76
C THR A 120 7.93 -4.83 5.81
N ILE A 121 8.13 -5.16 7.09
CA ILE A 121 7.42 -4.51 8.20
C ILE A 121 7.80 -3.02 8.27
N ALA A 122 9.09 -2.70 8.12
CA ALA A 122 9.58 -1.34 8.21
C ALA A 122 8.97 -0.44 7.13
N TYR A 123 8.93 -0.87 5.86
CA TYR A 123 8.34 -0.02 4.82
C TYR A 123 6.84 0.17 5.02
N ASN A 124 6.11 -0.81 5.56
CA ASN A 124 4.69 -0.66 5.84
C ASN A 124 4.42 0.39 6.91
N LEU A 125 5.24 0.41 7.96
CA LEU A 125 5.19 1.44 8.98
C LEU A 125 5.54 2.82 8.40
N LEU A 126 6.62 2.92 7.62
CA LEU A 126 7.05 4.18 7.00
C LEU A 126 5.99 4.72 6.02
N ASN A 127 5.47 3.87 5.14
CA ASN A 127 4.42 4.20 4.18
C ASN A 127 3.15 4.68 4.90
N GLY A 128 2.72 3.95 5.93
CA GLY A 128 1.53 4.30 6.71
C GLY A 128 1.68 5.60 7.50
N VAL A 129 2.82 5.81 8.16
CA VAL A 129 3.10 7.06 8.88
C VAL A 129 3.14 8.24 7.91
N PHE A 130 3.84 8.08 6.79
CA PHE A 130 3.92 9.10 5.74
C PHE A 130 2.52 9.43 5.20
N ALA A 131 1.75 8.44 4.78
CA ALA A 131 0.42 8.65 4.21
C ALA A 131 -0.58 9.23 5.22
N GLY A 132 -0.53 8.77 6.47
CA GLY A 132 -1.36 9.31 7.55
C GLY A 132 -1.07 10.78 7.85
N PHE A 133 0.22 11.16 7.84
CA PHE A 133 0.63 12.54 8.03
C PHE A 133 0.21 13.42 6.85
N ILE A 134 0.51 13.02 5.61
CA ILE A 134 0.19 13.80 4.41
C ILE A 134 -1.33 13.95 4.23
N SER A 135 -2.11 12.89 4.45
CA SER A 135 -3.58 12.95 4.37
C SER A 135 -4.23 13.83 5.44
N THR A 136 -3.51 14.17 6.51
CA THR A 136 -4.00 15.11 7.54
C THR A 136 -3.77 16.56 7.12
N ILE A 137 -2.72 16.82 6.35
CA ILE A 137 -2.31 18.18 5.95
C ILE A 137 -3.01 18.62 4.66
N VAL A 138 -3.16 17.70 3.70
CA VAL A 138 -3.81 17.92 2.40
C VAL A 138 -5.30 17.69 2.53
#